data_AF-A0A7V9FFS9-F1
#
_entry.id   AF-A0A7V9FFS9-F1
#
_cell.length_a   1.000
_cell.length_b   1.000
_cell.length_c   1.000
_cell.angle_alpha   90.00
_cell.angle_beta   90.00
_cell.angle_gamma   90.00
#
_symmetry.space_group_name_H-M   'P 1'
#
loop_
_entity.id
_entity.type
_entity.pdbx_description
1 polymer ?
#
loop_
_entity_poly.entity_id
_entity_poly.type
_entity_poly.pdbx_seq_one_letter_code
_entity_poly.pdbx_strand_id
1 'polypeptide(L)' 'MPNVTGYSVRDAALALHRRGFRVGLRGTGRVARTAPEAGVQARPGTTVVVWAR' A
#
# COMPACT_ATOMS: atom_id res chain seq x y z
N MET A 1 -5.88 8.00 -0.32
CA MET A 1 -4.90 6.88 -0.35
C MET A 1 -5.30 5.96 -1.50
N PRO A 2 -4.41 5.55 -2.43
CA PRO A 2 -4.82 4.82 -3.64
C PRO A 2 -5.23 3.36 -3.33
N ASN A 3 -6.23 2.83 -4.04
CA ASN A 3 -6.58 1.42 -3.94
C ASN A 3 -5.58 0.57 -4.72
N VAL A 4 -4.82 -0.26 -4.01
CA VAL A 4 -3.79 -1.15 -4.56
C VAL A 4 -4.11 -2.64 -4.31
N THR A 5 -5.33 -2.95 -3.89
CA THR A 5 -5.77 -4.33 -3.68
C THR A 5 -5.72 -5.12 -4.99
N GLY A 6 -5.18 -6.34 -4.95
CA GLY A 6 -5.01 -7.20 -6.12
C GLY A 6 -3.76 -6.91 -6.96
N TYR A 7 -3.06 -5.80 -6.72
CA TYR A 7 -1.79 -5.50 -7.37
C TYR A 7 -0.69 -6.43 -6.87
N SER A 8 0.37 -6.59 -7.67
CA SER A 8 1.60 -7.15 -7.14
C SER A 8 2.13 -6.24 -6.04
N VAL A 9 2.80 -6.82 -5.04
CA VAL A 9 3.45 -6.04 -3.98
C VAL A 9 4.37 -4.95 -4.55
N ARG A 10 5.06 -5.22 -5.66
CA ARG A 10 5.93 -4.27 -6.34
C ARG A 10 5.15 -3.08 -6.90
N ASP A 11 4.07 -3.33 -7.62
CA ASP A 11 3.25 -2.28 -8.22
C ASP A 11 2.54 -1.45 -7.15
N ALA A 12 2.07 -2.10 -6.09
CA ALA A 12 1.49 -1.44 -4.93
C ALA A 12 2.51 -0.52 -4.25
N ALA A 13 3.73 -1.00 -4.01
CA ALA A 13 4.79 -0.19 -3.41
C ALA A 13 5.13 1.03 -4.27
N LEU A 14 5.23 0.84 -5.59
CA LEU A 14 5.49 1.93 -6.54
C LEU A 14 4.38 2.99 -6.53
N ALA A 15 3.11 2.57 -6.57
CA ALA A 15 1.96 3.47 -6.54
C ALA A 15 1.89 4.27 -5.23
N LEU A 16 2.16 3.62 -4.10
CA LEU A 16 2.17 4.27 -2.79
C LEU A 16 3.34 5.23 -2.63
N HIS A 17 4.53 4.84 -3.08
CA HIS A 17 5.73 5.68 -3.00
C HIS A 17 5.61 6.94 -3.87
N ARG A 18 5.03 6.83 -5.07
CA ARG A 18 4.72 7.99 -5.95
C ARG A 18 3.79 9.01 -5.29
N ARG A 19 2.98 8.59 -4.32
CA ARG A 19 2.09 9.46 -3.55
C ARG A 19 2.71 9.99 -2.26
N GLY A 20 4.00 9.70 -2.03
CA GLY A 20 4.76 10.11 -0.86
C GLY A 20 4.55 9.22 0.36
N PHE A 21 3.97 8.02 0.22
CA PHE A 21 3.79 7.10 1.35
C PHE A 21 5.02 6.22 1.54
N ARG A 22 5.27 5.83 2.79
CA ARG A 22 6.22 4.78 3.15
C ARG A 22 5.49 3.45 3.16
N VAL A 23 6.15 2.36 2.79
CA VAL A 23 5.50 1.05 2.62
C VAL A 23 6.12 0.04 3.58
N GLY A 24 5.30 -0.54 4.46
CA GLY A 24 5.65 -1.69 5.29
C GLY A 24 4.99 -2.94 4.73
N LEU A 25 5.77 -3.89 4.23
CA LEU A 25 5.23 -5.12 3.65
C LEU A 25 5.14 -6.25 4.67
N ARG A 26 4.02 -6.97 4.66
CA ARG A 26 3.81 -8.23 5.37
C ARG A 26 3.35 -9.30 4.38
N GLY A 27 4.16 -10.35 4.22
CA GLY A 27 3.89 -11.43 3.26
C GLY A 27 4.49 -11.19 1.88
N THR A 28 4.14 -12.06 0.93
CA THR A 28 4.62 -12.02 -0.46
C THR A 28 3.43 -12.23 -1.40
N GLY A 29 3.58 -11.96 -2.69
CA GLY A 29 2.52 -12.18 -3.68
C GLY A 29 1.69 -10.94 -3.99
N ARG A 30 0.36 -11.06 -3.87
CA ARG A 30 -0.59 -9.98 -4.24
C ARG A 30 -1.18 -9.33 -3.01
N VAL A 31 -1.40 -8.02 -3.09
CA VAL A 31 -1.99 -7.24 -1.99
C VAL A 31 -3.41 -7.72 -1.71
N ALA A 32 -3.62 -8.18 -0.48
CA ALA A 32 -4.94 -8.56 0.03
C ALA A 32 -5.62 -7.38 0.74
N ARG A 33 -4.86 -6.56 1.48
CA ARG A 33 -5.37 -5.38 2.20
C ARG A 33 -4.26 -4.41 2.56
N THR A 34 -4.65 -3.18 2.91
CA THR A 34 -3.74 -2.13 3.39
C THR A 34 -4.26 -1.42 4.63
N ALA A 35 -3.35 -0.85 5.43
CA ALA A 35 -3.67 0.06 6.54
C ALA A 35 -2.75 1.28 6.44
N PRO A 36 -3.27 2.52 6.37
CA PRO A 36 -4.69 2.88 6.29
C PRO A 36 -5.42 2.25 5.10
N GLU A 37 -6.74 2.12 5.21
CA GLU A 37 -7.57 1.59 4.13
C GLU A 37 -7.50 2.48 2.87
N ALA A 38 -7.73 1.85 1.72
CA ALA A 38 -7.84 2.56 0.46
C ALA A 38 -8.98 3.59 0.51
N GLY A 39 -8.80 4.73 -0.16
CA GLY A 39 -9.79 5.82 -0.17
C GLY A 39 -9.70 6.79 1.01
N VAL A 40 -9.14 6.38 2.16
CA VAL A 40 -8.96 7.29 3.30
C VAL A 40 -7.94 8.39 2.97
N GLN A 41 -8.14 9.60 3.50
CA GLN A 41 -7.14 10.65 3.43
C GLN A 41 -6.03 10.38 4.45
N ALA A 42 -4.83 10.08 3.95
CA ALA A 42 -3.62 9.95 4.74
C ALA A 42 -2.63 11.03 4.31
N ARG A 43 -1.84 11.54 5.26
CA ARG A 43 -0.84 12.57 4.98
C ARG A 43 0.36 11.96 4.23
N PRO A 44 1.03 12.70 3.34
CA PRO A 44 2.32 12.28 2.80
C PRO A 44 3.29 11.97 3.95
N GLY A 45 4.12 10.93 3.79
CA GLY A 45 5.03 10.42 4.81
C GLY A 45 4.42 9.37 5.74
N THR A 46 3.10 9.16 5.72
CA THR A 46 2.46 8.07 6.48
C THR A 46 2.97 6.70 6.00
N THR A 47 3.25 5.81 6.95
CA THR A 47 3.56 4.41 6.68
C THR A 47 2.29 3.63 6.43
N VAL A 48 2.20 3.05 5.24
CA VAL A 48 1.14 2.15 4.81
C VAL A 48 1.64 0.73 5.00
N VAL A 49 0.95 -0.04 5.84
CA VAL A 49 1.18 -1.48 5.96
C VAL A 49 0.38 -2.20 4.88
N VAL A 50 1.06 -3.02 4.10
CA VAL A 50 0.50 -3.84 3.02
C VAL A 50 0.58 -5.29 3.43
N TRP A 51 -0.55 -5.98 3.45
CA TRP A 51 -0.59 -7.43 3.66
C TRP A 51 -0.80 -8.13 2.32
N ALA A 52 0.10 -9.05 2.00
CA ALA A 52 0.07 -9.86 0.80
C ALA A 52 -0.11 -11.35 1.15
N ARG A 53 -0.74 -12.07 0.22
CA ARG A 53 -0.94 -13.51 0.25
C ARG A 53 -0.40 -14.16 -1.02
#